data_AF-A0A7S2UM09-F1
#
_entry.id   AF-A0A7S2UM09-F1
#
_cell.length_a   1.000
_cell.length_b   1.000
_cell.length_c   1.000
_cell.angle_alpha   90.00
_cell.angle_beta   90.00
_cell.angle_gamma   90.00
#
_symmetry.space_group_name_H-M   'P 1'
#
loop_
_entity.id
_entity.type
_entity.pdbx_description
1 polymer ?
#
loop_
_entity_poly.entity_id
_entity_poly.type
_entity_poly.pdbx_seq_one_letter_code
_entity_poly.pdbx_strand_id
1 'polypeptide(L)'
;RTGGAEGFKFDSLLKLTQTKSADGKMTVLDYIVMTFVAKNERSVLALSSEFPDCSAASRMAISDMVNDVRSLKMGLDRCKTELVNMKNEQSDKRVTRSMKSQFGTTEKSSS
;
A
#
# COMPACT_ATOMS: atom_id res chain seq x y z
N ARG A 1 -8.54 12.72 -37.96
CA ARG A 1 -7.46 13.71 -38.19
C ARG A 1 -7.35 14.55 -36.92
N THR A 2 -6.45 14.20 -36.00
CA THR A 2 -6.18 14.93 -34.76
C THR A 2 -4.86 15.69 -34.95
N GLY A 3 -4.93 16.87 -35.53
CA GLY A 3 -3.79 17.79 -35.64
C GLY A 3 -3.92 18.88 -34.58
N GLY A 4 -2.81 19.24 -33.91
CA GLY A 4 -2.77 20.32 -32.92
C GLY A 4 -3.07 19.91 -31.47
N ALA A 5 -2.87 18.64 -31.11
CA ALA A 5 -3.00 18.22 -29.72
C ALA A 5 -1.80 18.71 -28.90
N GLU A 6 -2.06 19.41 -27.80
CA GLU A 6 -1.03 19.86 -26.84
C GLU A 6 -0.56 18.73 -25.92
N GLY A 7 -1.23 17.58 -25.94
CA GLY A 7 -0.88 16.42 -25.12
C GLY A 7 -1.57 15.13 -25.56
N PHE A 8 -1.19 14.02 -24.94
CA PHE A 8 -1.74 12.69 -25.18
C PHE A 8 -1.94 11.92 -23.87
N LYS A 9 -2.85 10.95 -23.88
CA LYS A 9 -3.06 10.03 -22.75
C LYS A 9 -1.98 8.94 -22.73
N PHE A 10 -1.54 8.51 -21.55
CA PHE A 10 -0.56 7.43 -21.40
C PHE A 10 -0.98 6.13 -22.10
N ASP A 11 -2.26 5.76 -22.04
CA ASP A 11 -2.78 4.57 -22.73
C ASP A 11 -2.63 4.65 -24.26
N SER A 12 -2.43 5.85 -24.81
CA SER A 12 -2.18 6.02 -26.25
C SER A 12 -0.77 5.59 -26.65
N LEU A 13 0.17 5.49 -25.71
CA LEU A 13 1.53 4.97 -25.97
C LEU A 13 1.50 3.53 -26.47
N LEU A 14 0.56 2.72 -25.98
CA LEU A 14 0.35 1.35 -26.48
C LEU A 14 -0.07 1.30 -27.95
N LYS A 15 -0.60 2.39 -28.51
CA LYS A 15 -0.98 2.46 -29.93
C LYS A 15 0.22 2.69 -30.85
N LEU A 16 1.36 3.13 -30.31
CA LEU A 16 2.59 3.34 -31.09
C LEU A 16 3.17 2.01 -31.59
N THR A 17 2.96 0.92 -30.85
CA THR A 17 3.36 -0.45 -31.25
C THR A 17 2.43 -1.03 -32.31
N GLN A 18 1.22 -0.49 -32.45
CA GLN A 18 0.18 -0.99 -33.37
C GLN A 18 0.17 -0.24 -34.71
N THR A 19 0.56 1.03 -34.70
CA THR A 19 0.57 1.86 -35.91
C THR A 19 1.78 1.52 -36.76
N LYS A 20 1.56 0.97 -37.95
CA LYS A 20 2.61 0.52 -38.88
C LYS A 20 2.75 1.44 -40.09
N SER A 21 3.96 1.45 -40.64
CA SER A 21 4.29 1.99 -41.96
C SER A 21 3.48 1.27 -43.06
N ALA A 22 3.39 1.88 -44.24
CA ALA A 22 2.66 1.33 -45.39
C ALA A 22 3.14 -0.07 -45.81
N ASP A 23 4.42 -0.39 -45.57
CA ASP A 23 5.02 -1.70 -45.83
C ASP A 23 4.81 -2.72 -44.68
N GLY A 24 4.21 -2.30 -43.57
CA GLY A 24 3.95 -3.14 -42.39
C GLY A 24 5.18 -3.48 -41.55
N LYS A 25 6.39 -3.10 -41.98
CA LYS A 25 7.66 -3.56 -41.39
C LYS A 25 8.08 -2.76 -40.16
N MET A 26 7.76 -1.47 -40.13
CA MET A 26 8.16 -0.56 -39.06
C MET A 26 6.93 -0.01 -38.35
N THR A 27 6.92 -0.03 -37.02
CA THR A 27 5.92 0.66 -36.20
C THR A 27 6.32 2.12 -35.95
N VAL A 28 5.37 2.94 -35.49
CA VAL A 28 5.70 4.30 -35.03
C VAL A 28 6.67 4.26 -33.86
N LEU A 29 6.56 3.27 -32.97
CA LEU A 29 7.54 3.09 -31.88
C LEU A 29 8.94 2.81 -32.42
N ASP A 30 9.07 1.89 -33.38
CA ASP A 30 10.36 1.55 -34.01
C ASP A 30 10.99 2.81 -34.62
N TYR A 31 10.20 3.61 -35.33
CA TYR A 31 10.66 4.87 -35.91
C TYR A 31 11.16 5.86 -34.85
N ILE A 32 10.44 6.01 -33.73
CA ILE A 32 10.84 6.89 -32.63
C ILE A 32 12.19 6.42 -32.05
N VAL A 33 12.33 5.13 -31.73
CA VAL A 33 13.57 4.56 -31.20
C VAL A 33 14.73 4.78 -32.17
N MET A 34 14.56 4.47 -33.45
CA MET A 34 15.58 4.67 -34.48
C MET A 34 15.99 6.14 -34.61
N THR A 35 15.03 7.06 -34.50
CA THR A 35 15.29 8.51 -34.58
C THR A 35 16.19 8.99 -33.45
N PHE A 36 15.92 8.58 -32.20
CA PHE A 36 16.75 8.94 -31.05
C PHE A 36 18.14 8.30 -31.11
N VAL A 37 18.23 7.05 -31.58
CA VAL A 37 19.52 6.40 -31.82
C VAL A 37 20.34 7.14 -32.88
N ALA A 38 19.72 7.55 -33.99
CA ALA A 38 20.37 8.29 -35.06
C ALA A 38 20.86 9.68 -34.62
N LYS A 39 20.14 10.33 -33.70
CA LYS A 39 20.54 11.60 -33.07
C LYS A 39 21.59 11.45 -31.95
N ASN A 40 22.02 10.23 -31.65
CA ASN A 40 22.92 9.92 -30.53
C ASN A 40 22.36 10.30 -29.14
N GLU A 41 21.04 10.39 -29.00
CA GLU A 41 20.32 10.75 -27.77
C GLU A 41 19.80 9.49 -27.05
N ARG A 42 20.67 8.49 -26.88
CA ARG A 42 20.26 7.18 -26.33
C ARG A 42 19.82 7.23 -24.86
N SER A 43 20.23 8.26 -24.11
CA SER A 43 19.81 8.45 -22.72
C SER A 43 18.30 8.55 -22.57
N VAL A 44 17.61 9.15 -23.55
CA VAL A 44 16.14 9.29 -23.57
C VAL A 44 15.43 7.93 -23.65
N LEU A 45 16.11 6.89 -24.16
CA LEU A 45 15.58 5.54 -24.26
C LEU A 45 15.72 4.74 -22.97
N ALA A 46 16.42 5.26 -21.96
CA ALA A 46 16.70 4.58 -20.70
C ALA A 46 15.53 4.67 -19.68
N LEU A 47 14.29 4.68 -20.15
CA LEU A 47 13.08 4.90 -19.34
C LEU A 47 12.95 3.91 -18.17
N SER A 48 13.35 2.64 -18.36
CA SER A 48 13.33 1.63 -17.30
C SER A 48 14.25 1.97 -16.12
N SER A 49 15.33 2.73 -16.35
CA SER A 49 16.23 3.19 -15.29
C SER A 49 15.74 4.44 -14.58
N GLU A 50 14.94 5.27 -15.27
CA GLU A 50 14.32 6.46 -14.69
C GLU A 50 13.13 6.12 -13.77
N PHE A 51 12.49 4.97 -14.01
CA PHE A 51 11.34 4.49 -13.25
C PHE A 51 11.52 3.03 -12.77
N PRO A 52 12.53 2.73 -11.93
CA PRO A 52 12.88 1.36 -11.53
C PRO A 52 11.72 0.64 -10.81
N ASP A 53 10.95 1.37 -10.02
CA ASP A 53 9.85 0.81 -9.22
C ASP A 53 8.53 0.71 -9.99
N CYS A 54 8.44 1.22 -11.22
CA CYS A 54 7.18 1.28 -11.95
C CYS A 54 6.55 -0.11 -12.15
N SER A 55 7.38 -1.13 -12.41
CA SER A 55 6.90 -2.51 -12.57
C SER A 55 6.38 -3.10 -11.26
N ALA A 56 7.03 -2.81 -10.14
CA ALA A 56 6.58 -3.25 -8.83
C ALA A 56 5.28 -2.55 -8.42
N ALA A 57 5.24 -1.23 -8.58
CA ALA A 57 4.07 -0.41 -8.29
C ALA A 57 2.85 -0.79 -9.14
N SER A 58 3.03 -1.11 -10.43
CA SER A 58 1.91 -1.49 -11.31
C SER A 58 1.23 -2.80 -10.92
N ARG A 59 1.88 -3.65 -10.12
CA ARG A 59 1.31 -4.90 -9.60
C ARG A 59 0.55 -4.72 -8.30
N MET A 60 0.68 -3.57 -7.64
CA MET A 60 0.03 -3.32 -6.36
C MET A 60 -1.45 -3.02 -6.56
N ALA A 61 -2.31 -3.76 -5.86
CA ALA A 61 -3.72 -3.46 -5.79
C ALA A 61 -3.99 -2.52 -4.61
N ILE A 62 -4.40 -1.28 -4.90
CA ILE A 62 -4.72 -0.28 -3.87
C ILE A 62 -5.86 -0.79 -2.96
N SER A 63 -6.79 -1.57 -3.49
CA SER A 63 -7.85 -2.21 -2.71
C SER A 63 -7.30 -3.08 -1.58
N ASP A 64 -6.24 -3.85 -1.87
CA ASP A 64 -5.64 -4.77 -0.91
C ASP A 64 -4.93 -3.99 0.18
N MET A 65 -4.17 -2.96 -0.20
CA MET A 65 -3.55 -2.04 0.77
C MET A 65 -4.58 -1.38 1.69
N VAL A 66 -5.72 -0.93 1.14
CA VAL A 66 -6.80 -0.33 1.94
C VAL A 66 -7.37 -1.35 2.92
N ASN A 67 -7.54 -2.61 2.50
CA ASN A 67 -8.02 -3.68 3.37
C ASN A 67 -7.00 -4.05 4.45
N ASP A 68 -5.71 -4.08 4.13
CA ASP A 68 -4.63 -4.35 5.07
C ASP A 68 -4.56 -3.28 6.15
N VAL A 69 -4.56 -2.00 5.75
CA VAL A 69 -4.56 -0.87 6.69
C VAL A 69 -5.80 -0.90 7.58
N ARG A 70 -6.97 -1.22 7.03
CA ARG A 70 -8.20 -1.38 7.83
C ARG A 70 -8.07 -2.51 8.84
N SER A 71 -7.54 -3.65 8.43
CA SER A 71 -7.38 -4.82 9.29
C SER A 71 -6.39 -4.56 10.42
N LEU A 72 -5.28 -3.88 10.11
CA LEU A 72 -4.30 -3.41 11.12
C LEU A 72 -4.95 -2.45 12.12
N LYS A 73 -5.75 -1.49 11.65
CA LYS A 73 -6.47 -0.56 12.53
C LYS A 73 -7.43 -1.30 13.48
N MET A 74 -8.21 -2.24 12.95
CA MET A 74 -9.12 -3.06 13.77
C MET A 74 -8.37 -3.89 14.82
N GLY A 75 -7.23 -4.49 14.44
CA GLY A 75 -6.37 -5.22 15.37
C GLY A 75 -5.85 -4.31 16.49
N LEU A 76 -5.37 -3.11 16.13
CA LEU A 76 -4.88 -2.14 17.09
C LEU A 76 -5.96 -1.69 18.08
N ASP A 77 -7.18 -1.43 17.61
CA ASP A 77 -8.29 -1.01 18.46
C ASP A 77 -8.72 -2.13 19.42
N ARG A 78 -8.64 -3.40 19.00
CA ARG A 78 -8.85 -4.55 19.88
C ARG A 78 -7.78 -4.61 20.97
N CYS A 79 -6.50 -4.52 20.61
CA CYS A 79 -5.41 -4.53 21.60
C CYS A 79 -5.53 -3.41 22.63
N LYS A 80 -5.94 -2.20 22.21
CA LYS A 80 -6.22 -1.08 23.13
C LYS A 80 -7.35 -1.41 24.10
N THR A 81 -8.43 -2.01 23.60
CA THR A 81 -9.60 -2.40 24.40
C THR A 81 -9.22 -3.48 25.43
N GLU A 82 -8.50 -4.52 25.00
CA GLU A 82 -8.01 -5.57 25.88
C GLU A 82 -7.09 -5.04 26.97
N LEU A 83 -6.20 -4.09 26.65
CA LEU A 83 -5.31 -3.46 27.63
C LEU A 83 -6.11 -2.74 28.73
N VAL A 84 -7.14 -1.98 28.36
CA VAL A 84 -8.04 -1.31 29.32
C VAL A 84 -8.75 -2.34 30.21
N ASN A 85 -9.27 -3.41 29.61
CA ASN A 85 -9.96 -4.47 30.36
C ASN A 85 -9.03 -5.17 31.35
N MET A 86 -7.80 -5.52 30.94
CA MET A 86 -6.80 -6.13 31.82
C MET A 86 -6.45 -5.25 33.02
N LYS A 87 -6.36 -3.92 32.81
CA LYS A 87 -6.12 -2.96 33.90
C LYS A 87 -7.28 -2.95 34.90
N ASN A 88 -8.51 -2.97 34.41
CA ASN A 88 -9.71 -2.99 35.26
C ASN A 88 -9.84 -4.30 36.05
N GLU A 89 -9.60 -5.45 35.40
CA GLU A 89 -9.58 -6.75 36.10
C GLU A 89 -8.52 -6.81 37.21
N GLN A 90 -7.36 -6.17 37.01
CA GLN A 90 -6.31 -6.13 38.01
C GLN A 90 -6.71 -5.29 39.23
N SER A 91 -7.44 -4.19 39.05
CA SER A 91 -8.01 -3.42 40.17
C SER A 91 -9.07 -4.23 40.92
N ASP A 92 -9.96 -4.93 40.22
CA ASP A 92 -11.02 -5.72 40.86
C ASP A 92 -10.46 -6.89 41.67
N LYS A 93 -9.44 -7.58 41.14
CA LYS A 93 -8.70 -8.63 41.86
C LYS A 93 -7.99 -8.09 43.11
N ARG A 94 -7.59 -6.82 43.13
CA ARG A 94 -6.94 -6.17 44.28
C ARG A 94 -7.96 -5.80 45.36
N VAL A 95 -9.11 -5.24 44.97
CA VAL A 95 -10.21 -4.88 45.88
C VAL A 95 -10.76 -6.13 46.57
N THR A 96 -11.07 -7.17 45.80
CA THR A 96 -11.61 -8.44 46.34
C THR A 96 -10.65 -9.13 47.30
N ARG A 97 -9.33 -9.08 47.04
CA ARG A 97 -8.31 -9.60 47.95
C ARG A 97 -8.22 -8.79 49.25
N SER A 98 -8.31 -7.45 49.16
CA SER A 98 -8.29 -6.56 50.33
C SER A 98 -9.51 -6.78 51.23
N MET A 99 -10.70 -6.93 50.64
CA MET A 99 -11.93 -7.21 51.39
C MET A 99 -11.83 -8.57 52.11
N LYS A 100 -11.38 -9.62 51.42
CA LYS A 100 -11.18 -10.95 52.06
C LYS A 100 -10.23 -10.91 53.26
N SER A 101 -9.18 -10.08 53.24
CA SER A 101 -8.26 -9.99 54.38
C SER A 101 -8.86 -9.25 55.58
N GLN A 102 -9.71 -8.24 55.34
CA GLN A 102 -10.41 -7.51 56.41
C GLN A 102 -11.52 -8.32 57.07
N PHE A 103 -12.27 -9.13 56.30
CA PHE A 103 -13.35 -9.96 56.86
C PHE A 103 -12.87 -11.32 57.40
N GLY A 104 -11.74 -11.85 56.91
CA GLY A 104 -11.16 -13.09 57.44
C GLY A 104 -10.45 -12.93 58.79
N THR A 105 -10.18 -11.71 59.23
CA THR A 105 -9.54 -11.43 60.53
C THR A 105 -10.55 -11.29 61.68
N THR A 106 -11.84 -11.11 61.39
CA THR A 106 -12.89 -10.94 62.41
C THR A 106 -13.47 -12.24 62.97
N GLU A 107 -13.26 -13.40 62.32
CA GLU A 107 -13.80 -14.69 62.81
C GLU A 107 -12.88 -15.46 63.77
N LYS A 108 -11.60 -15.06 63.92
CA LYS A 108 -10.64 -15.77 64.79
C LYS A 108 -10.55 -15.25 66.23
N SER A 109 -11.33 -14.24 66.61
CA SER A 109 -11.25 -13.59 67.94
C SER A 109 -12.44 -13.82 68.87
N SER A 110 -13.45 -14.60 68.47
CA SER A 110 -14.49 -15.09 69.38
C SER A 110 -14.30 -16.57 69.60
N SER A 111 -13.39 -16.87 70.54
CA SER A 111 -13.46 -18.07 71.39
C SER A 111 -14.74 -18.06 72.22
#